data_AF-A0A5D2PUA9-F1
#
_entry.id   AF-A0A5D2PUA9-F1
#
_cell.length_a   1.000
_cell.length_b   1.000
_cell.length_c   1.000
_cell.angle_alpha   90.00
_cell.angle_beta   90.00
_cell.angle_gamma   90.00
#
_symmetry.space_group_name_H-M   'P 1'
#
loop_
_entity.id
_entity.type
_entity.pdbx_description
1 polymer ?
#
loop_
_entity_poly.entity_id
_entity_poly.type
_entity_poly.pdbx_seq_one_letter_code
_entity_poly.pdbx_strand_id
1 'polypeptide(L)'
;MIDMASGHGGQIQVNNISGYLPRRIVFFLVNTHLTPRPILLTRHGESRDNVRGRIGGDSVLSDTGEIYMKKLANFVEKRLI
;
A
#
# COMPACT_ATOMS: atom_id res chain seq x y z
N MET A 1 -10.77 -26.92 17.84
CA MET A 1 -9.33 -26.53 17.83
C MET A 1 -9.32 -25.02 17.91
N ILE A 2 -8.75 -24.47 18.99
CA ILE A 2 -8.58 -23.03 19.16
C ILE A 2 -7.18 -22.73 18.62
N ASP A 3 -7.12 -21.98 17.53
CA ASP A 3 -5.85 -21.52 16.98
C ASP A 3 -5.60 -20.11 17.50
N MET A 4 -4.45 -19.89 18.14
CA MET A 4 -4.04 -18.53 18.50
C MET A 4 -3.38 -17.88 17.29
N ALA A 5 -3.92 -16.75 16.86
CA ALA A 5 -3.27 -15.89 15.87
C ALA A 5 -2.75 -14.64 16.57
N SER A 6 -1.45 -14.36 16.42
CA SER A 6 -0.84 -13.14 16.94
C SER A 6 -0.81 -12.06 15.85
N GLY A 7 -1.29 -10.86 16.19
CA GLY A 7 -1.31 -9.70 15.31
C GLY A 7 -0.74 -8.46 16.01
N HIS A 8 -0.51 -7.39 15.25
CA HIS A 8 -0.01 -6.11 15.79
C HIS A 8 -1.15 -5.32 16.45
N GLY A 9 -1.50 -5.75 17.66
CA GLY A 9 -2.58 -5.18 18.48
C GLY A 9 -2.99 -6.04 19.69
N GLY A 10 -2.38 -7.22 19.86
CA GLY A 10 -2.68 -8.16 20.96
C GLY A 10 -2.84 -9.60 20.45
N GLN A 11 -3.30 -10.49 21.33
CA GLN A 11 -3.65 -11.86 20.95
C GLN A 11 -5.10 -11.93 20.45
N ILE A 12 -5.32 -12.58 19.31
CA ILE A 12 -6.65 -12.90 18.79
C ILE A 12 -6.90 -14.39 19.00
N GLN A 13 -7.94 -14.71 19.77
CA GLN A 13 -8.39 -16.07 19.95
C GLN A 13 -9.40 -16.44 18.86
N VAL A 14 -9.10 -17.50 18.11
CA VAL A 14 -9.90 -17.94 16.97
C VAL A 14 -10.36 -19.36 17.23
N ASN A 15 -11.67 -19.63 17.07
CA ASN A 15 -12.25 -20.93 17.40
C ASN A 15 -13.16 -21.45 16.29
N ASN A 16 -13.01 -22.73 15.96
CA ASN A 16 -13.87 -23.47 15.02
C ASN A 16 -14.08 -22.78 13.66
N ILE A 17 -13.02 -22.18 13.11
CA ILE A 17 -13.09 -21.52 11.80
C ILE A 17 -13.03 -22.57 10.69
N SER A 18 -14.14 -22.70 9.99
CA SER A 18 -14.29 -23.57 8.82
C SER A 18 -14.76 -22.77 7.61
N GLY A 19 -14.33 -23.19 6.42
CA GLY A 19 -14.67 -22.53 5.16
C GLY A 19 -13.75 -21.36 4.79
N TYR A 20 -13.83 -20.96 3.51
CA TYR A 20 -12.95 -19.95 2.92
C TYR A 20 -13.16 -18.55 3.50
N LEU A 21 -14.42 -18.10 3.58
CA LEU A 21 -14.75 -16.72 3.95
C LEU A 21 -14.36 -16.41 5.42
N PRO A 22 -14.72 -17.23 6.43
CA PRO A 22 -14.29 -17.00 7.81
C PRO A 22 -12.76 -16.94 7.98
N ARG A 23 -12.01 -17.75 7.22
CA ARG A 23 -10.54 -17.70 7.20
C ARG A 23 -10.00 -16.38 6.65
N ARG A 24 -10.61 -15.83 5.59
CA ARG A 24 -10.23 -14.52 5.02
C ARG A 24 -10.50 -13.37 5.97
N ILE A 25 -11.58 -13.45 6.76
CA ILE A 25 -11.91 -12.46 7.79
C ILE A 25 -10.83 -12.46 8.89
N VAL A 26 -10.50 -13.64 9.44
CA VAL A 26 -9.42 -13.77 10.44
C VAL A 26 -8.10 -13.25 9.91
N PHE A 27 -7.74 -13.61 8.66
CA PHE A 27 -6.52 -13.11 8.01
C PHE A 27 -6.47 -11.58 7.96
N PHE A 28 -7.58 -10.92 7.59
CA PHE A 28 -7.64 -9.46 7.54
C PHE A 28 -7.45 -8.84 8.94
N LEU A 29 -8.11 -9.38 9.96
CA LEU A 29 -8.04 -8.88 11.33
C LEU A 29 -6.63 -8.98 11.92
N VAL A 30 -5.95 -10.12 11.71
CA VAL A 30 -4.58 -10.35 12.21
C VAL A 30 -3.56 -9.38 11.62
N ASN A 31 -3.78 -8.93 10.38
CA ASN A 31 -2.89 -8.00 9.68
C ASN A 31 -3.27 -6.51 9.84
N THR A 32 -4.37 -6.21 10.53
CA THR A 32 -4.81 -4.83 10.79
C THR A 32 -4.02 -4.25 11.97
N HIS A 33 -3.71 -2.95 11.90
CA HIS A 33 -2.92 -2.25 12.92
C HIS A 33 -3.70 -1.03 13.43
N LEU A 34 -3.69 -0.79 14.74
CA LEU A 34 -4.36 0.35 15.37
C LEU A 34 -3.46 1.59 15.51
N THR A 35 -2.15 1.42 15.37
CA THR A 35 -1.19 2.51 15.48
C THR A 35 -1.34 3.49 14.31
N PRO A 36 -1.51 4.80 14.57
CA PRO A 36 -1.53 5.80 13.51
C PRO A 36 -0.23 5.75 12.72
N ARG A 37 -0.33 5.52 11.41
CA ARG A 37 0.81 5.52 10.48
C ARG A 37 0.41 6.22 9.18
N PRO A 38 1.21 7.17 8.68
CA PRO A 38 0.92 7.80 7.40
C PRO A 38 1.13 6.78 6.29
N ILE A 39 0.11 6.59 5.44
CA ILE A 39 0.24 5.84 4.19
C ILE A 39 0.20 6.87 3.05
N LEU A 40 1.35 7.08 2.40
CA LEU A 40 1.49 8.03 1.30
C LEU A 40 1.34 7.27 -0.01
N LEU A 41 0.34 7.65 -0.81
CA LEU A 41 0.08 7.05 -2.12
C LEU A 41 0.21 8.11 -3.19
N THR A 42 0.88 7.78 -4.28
CA THR A 42 0.98 8.64 -5.44
C THR A 42 1.18 7.81 -6.71
N ARG A 43 0.89 8.40 -7.86
CA ARG A 43 1.21 7.81 -9.16
C ARG A 43 2.69 8.00 -9.50
N HIS A 44 3.14 7.28 -10.53
CA HIS A 44 4.37 7.62 -11.23
C HIS A 44 4.30 9.05 -11.79
N GLY A 45 5.46 9.68 -12.04
CA GLY A 45 5.50 10.95 -12.76
C GLY A 45 4.87 10.82 -14.15
N GLU A 46 4.36 11.92 -14.71
CA GLU A 46 3.74 11.91 -16.04
C GLU A 46 4.66 11.23 -17.08
N SER A 47 4.11 10.28 -17.85
CA SER A 47 4.84 9.61 -18.92
C SER A 47 4.55 10.23 -20.29
N ARG A 48 5.40 9.93 -21.29
CA ARG A 48 5.15 10.36 -22.68
C ARG A 48 3.83 9.82 -23.23
N ASP A 49 3.39 8.64 -22.80
CA ASP A 49 2.09 8.10 -23.20
C ASP A 49 0.93 8.83 -22.51
N ASN A 50 1.09 9.29 -21.27
CA ASN A 50 0.07 10.13 -20.62
C ASN A 50 -0.12 11.44 -21.38
N VAL A 51 0.96 12.10 -21.79
CA VAL A 51 0.91 13.33 -22.62
C VAL A 51 0.15 13.07 -23.93
N ARG A 52 0.26 11.86 -24.49
CA ARG A 52 -0.42 11.46 -25.73
C ARG A 52 -1.81 10.86 -25.51
N GLY A 53 -2.29 10.75 -24.26
CA GLY A 53 -3.58 10.13 -23.94
C GLY A 53 -3.64 8.62 -24.19
N ARG A 54 -2.50 7.92 -24.19
CA ARG A 54 -2.42 6.47 -24.39
C ARG A 54 -2.48 5.72 -23.06
N ILE A 55 -3.12 4.56 -23.08
CA ILE A 55 -3.25 3.65 -21.92
C ILE A 55 -2.23 2.51 -22.01
N GLY A 56 -1.79 2.01 -20.85
CA GLY A 56 -0.78 0.94 -20.76
C GLY A 56 0.60 1.38 -21.27
N GLY A 57 1.38 0.42 -21.77
CA GLY A 57 2.74 0.65 -22.27
C GLY A 57 3.80 0.72 -21.16
N ASP A 58 5.02 1.03 -21.58
CA ASP A 58 6.21 1.20 -20.71
C ASP A 58 7.05 2.40 -21.20
N SER A 59 6.37 3.55 -21.39
CA SER A 59 7.04 4.76 -21.84
C SER A 59 7.77 5.48 -20.72
N VAL A 60 8.88 6.09 -21.09
CA VAL A 60 9.66 6.96 -20.21
C VAL A 60 8.86 8.17 -19.73
N LEU A 61 9.35 8.79 -18.65
CA LEU A 61 8.81 10.03 -18.12
C LEU A 61 8.84 11.17 -19.15
N SER A 62 7.87 12.07 -19.05
CA SER A 62 7.94 13.39 -19.66
C SER A 62 8.86 14.31 -18.84
N ASP A 63 9.20 15.48 -19.38
CA ASP A 63 10.04 16.45 -18.68
C ASP A 63 9.38 16.91 -17.35
N THR A 64 8.05 17.05 -17.36
CA THR A 64 7.21 17.31 -16.18
C THR A 64 7.21 16.14 -15.20
N GLY A 65 7.19 14.89 -15.69
CA GLY A 65 7.35 13.69 -14.87
C GLY A 65 8.69 13.61 -14.14
N GLU A 66 9.78 14.00 -14.81
CA GLU A 66 11.12 14.08 -14.22
C GLU A 66 11.20 15.15 -13.11
N ILE A 67 10.56 16.31 -13.32
CA ILE A 67 10.46 17.36 -12.28
C ILE A 67 9.67 16.83 -11.07
N TYR A 68 8.58 16.12 -11.32
CA TYR A 68 7.77 15.51 -10.26
C TYR A 68 8.60 14.52 -9.43
N MET A 69 9.37 13.63 -10.07
CA MET A 69 10.22 12.66 -9.38
C MET A 69 11.22 13.35 -8.42
N LYS A 70 11.90 14.41 -8.89
CA LYS A 70 12.83 15.19 -8.07
C LYS A 70 12.13 15.84 -6.87
N LYS A 71 10.95 16.41 -7.09
CA LYS A 71 10.15 17.01 -6.01
C LYS A 71 9.65 15.97 -5.00
N LEU A 72 9.28 14.78 -5.47
CA LEU A 72 8.85 13.68 -4.61
C LEU A 72 10.00 13.20 -3.72
N ALA A 73 11.21 13.04 -4.27
CA ALA A 73 12.39 12.69 -3.48
C ALA A 73 12.65 13.73 -2.38
N ASN A 74 12.66 15.02 -2.73
CA ASN A 74 12.82 16.11 -1.77
C ASN A 74 11.71 16.16 -0.72
N PHE A 75 10.46 15.82 -1.09
CA PHE A 75 9.33 15.77 -0.15
C PHE A 75 9.49 14.62 0.85
N VAL A 76 9.88 13.44 0.38
CA VAL A 76 10.12 12.26 1.22
C VAL A 76 11.26 12.52 2.20
N GLU A 77 12.39 13.04 1.70
CA GLU A 77 13.55 13.40 2.54
C GLU A 77 13.17 14.37 3.65
N LYS A 78 12.38 15.41 3.36
CA LYS A 78 11.98 16.41 4.36
C LYS A 78 10.94 15.93 5.39
N ARG A 79 10.16 14.88 5.07
CA ARG A 79 9.00 14.49 5.88
C ARG A 79 9.17 13.15 6.60
N LEU A 80 10.09 12.31 6.14
CA LEU A 80 10.28 10.95 6.66
C LEU A 80 11.69 10.69 7.20
N ILE A 81 12.66 11.56 6.91
CA ILE A 81 13.99 11.59 7.55
C ILE A 81 14.01 12.81 8.48
#